data_AF-A0A8J7ZLP5-F1
#
_entry.id   AF-A0A8J7ZLP5-F1
#
_cell.length_a   1.000
_cell.length_b   1.000
_cell.length_c   1.000
_cell.angle_alpha   90.00
_cell.angle_beta   90.00
_cell.angle_gamma   90.00
#
_symmetry.space_group_name_H-M   'P 1'
#
loop_
_entity.id
_entity.type
_entity.pdbx_description
1 polymer ?
#
loop_
_entity_poly.entity_id
_entity_poly.type
_entity_poly.pdbx_seq_one_letter_code
_entity_poly.pdbx_strand_id
1 'polypeptide(L)'
;MFDVPLSATYCFLGLAAASLVVVGVAADLPTRPPPDARAAANSVDALAASDYPGTATHPLEASSVRVTPRSLGLRTDAGATHARFAFGPVTPVDADSRLGAVARGTPPSEAFESPRALAAMAEATREDAGDATWRSARDEIVVRRVNWGDVHVTLVLT
;
A
#
# COMPACT_ATOMS: atom_id res chain seq x y z
N MET A 1 -6.33 35.47 73.37
CA MET A 1 -7.62 35.46 72.65
C MET A 1 -7.28 35.54 71.18
N PHE A 2 -7.29 34.40 70.50
CA PHE A 2 -7.00 34.28 69.07
C PHE A 2 -8.26 34.69 68.31
N ASP A 3 -8.15 35.64 67.39
CA ASP A 3 -8.90 35.54 66.15
C ASP A 3 -7.96 35.92 65.01
N VAL A 4 -7.80 34.96 64.13
CA VAL A 4 -6.73 34.84 63.13
C VAL A 4 -7.28 35.39 61.82
N PRO A 5 -6.46 36.03 60.96
CA PRO A 5 -6.94 36.67 59.76
C PRO A 5 -7.65 35.65 58.86
N LEU A 6 -8.92 35.93 58.54
CA LEU A 6 -9.80 35.14 57.66
C LEU A 6 -9.34 35.13 56.18
N SER A 7 -8.04 35.16 55.92
CA SER A 7 -7.47 35.25 54.57
C SER A 7 -6.50 34.12 54.24
N ALA A 8 -6.14 33.26 55.20
CA ALA A 8 -5.10 32.24 55.01
C ALA A 8 -5.64 30.85 54.61
N THR A 9 -6.94 30.56 54.76
CA THR A 9 -7.48 29.19 54.58
C THR A 9 -7.95 28.89 53.16
N TYR A 10 -8.26 29.89 52.34
CA TYR A 10 -8.67 29.66 50.94
C TYR A 10 -7.51 29.58 49.96
N CYS A 11 -6.31 30.03 50.36
CA CYS A 11 -5.16 30.03 49.46
C CYS A 11 -4.55 28.63 49.25
N PHE A 12 -4.79 27.69 50.16
CA PHE A 12 -4.30 26.31 50.02
C PHE A 12 -5.30 25.34 49.36
N LEU A 13 -6.62 25.58 49.47
CA LEU A 13 -7.61 24.70 48.81
C LEU A 13 -7.63 24.87 47.28
N GLY A 14 -7.30 26.06 46.76
CA GLY A 14 -7.17 26.28 45.31
C GLY A 14 -5.94 25.60 44.71
N LEU A 15 -4.86 25.45 45.49
CA LEU A 15 -3.60 24.90 44.99
C LEU A 15 -3.54 23.36 45.04
N ALA A 16 -4.30 22.71 45.93
CA ALA A 16 -4.41 21.26 45.96
C ALA A 16 -5.33 20.71 44.84
N ALA A 17 -6.37 21.44 44.43
CA ALA A 17 -7.33 20.99 43.41
C ALA A 17 -6.82 21.16 41.96
N ALA A 18 -5.73 21.89 41.73
CA ALA A 18 -5.12 22.03 40.40
C ALA A 18 -4.12 20.91 40.07
N SER A 19 -3.78 20.05 41.05
CA SER A 19 -2.92 18.90 40.81
C SER A 19 -3.76 17.70 40.37
N LEU A 20 -3.38 17.15 39.20
CA LEU A 20 -3.72 15.82 38.71
C LEU A 20 -4.99 15.65 37.86
N VAL A 21 -5.00 16.31 36.70
CA VAL A 21 -5.57 15.70 35.48
C VAL A 21 -4.60 15.92 34.32
N VAL A 22 -3.43 15.27 34.37
CA VAL A 22 -2.70 14.95 33.14
C VAL A 22 -3.33 13.68 32.61
N VAL A 23 -4.45 13.81 31.90
CA VAL A 23 -4.94 12.73 31.05
C VAL A 23 -3.92 12.60 29.93
N GLY A 24 -3.11 11.55 30.04
CA GLY A 24 -2.20 11.15 28.97
C GLY A 24 -3.03 10.88 27.73
N VAL A 25 -2.95 11.79 26.76
CA VAL A 25 -3.21 11.41 25.37
C VAL A 25 -2.13 10.39 25.07
N ALA A 26 -2.46 9.11 25.21
CA ALA A 26 -1.77 8.05 24.50
C ALA A 26 -2.02 8.37 23.03
N ALA A 27 -1.20 9.26 22.48
CA ALA A 27 -0.98 9.30 21.06
C ALA A 27 -0.51 7.89 20.76
N ASP A 28 -1.38 7.14 20.10
CA ASP A 28 -1.12 5.80 19.57
C ASP A 28 0.02 5.97 18.58
N LEU A 29 1.24 6.05 19.13
CA LEU A 29 2.45 6.21 18.36
C LEU A 29 2.56 4.90 17.58
N PRO A 30 2.62 4.97 16.25
CA PRO A 30 2.55 3.78 15.44
C PRO A 30 3.63 2.80 15.86
N THR A 31 3.22 1.66 16.41
CA THR A 31 4.13 0.64 16.97
C THR A 31 4.81 -0.19 15.89
N ARG A 32 4.55 0.12 14.61
CA ARG A 32 5.15 -0.53 13.46
C ARG A 32 5.93 0.49 12.64
N PRO A 33 7.12 0.13 12.14
CA PRO A 33 7.86 0.99 11.22
C PRO A 33 6.98 1.37 10.02
N PRO A 34 7.19 2.56 9.43
CA PRO A 34 6.46 2.95 8.22
C PRO A 34 6.65 1.90 7.12
N PRO A 35 5.61 1.64 6.31
CA PRO A 35 5.67 0.60 5.28
C PRO A 35 6.82 0.85 4.30
N ASP A 36 7.53 -0.19 3.89
CA ASP A 36 8.66 -0.07 2.95
C ASP A 36 8.19 -0.24 1.49
N ALA A 37 7.65 0.84 0.92
CA ALA A 37 7.28 0.85 -0.49
C ALA A 37 8.47 0.68 -1.44
N ARG A 38 9.71 0.99 -1.00
CA ARG A 38 10.90 0.84 -1.86
C ARG A 38 11.27 -0.63 -2.00
N ALA A 39 11.20 -1.42 -0.93
CA ALA A 39 11.43 -2.86 -0.99
C ALA A 39 10.43 -3.56 -1.93
N ALA A 40 9.14 -3.20 -1.84
CA ALA A 40 8.11 -3.73 -2.73
C ALA A 40 8.33 -3.30 -4.20
N ALA A 41 8.67 -2.03 -4.44
CA ALA A 41 8.97 -1.53 -5.79
C ALA A 41 10.21 -2.20 -6.39
N ASN A 42 11.27 -2.44 -5.61
CA ASN A 42 12.46 -3.15 -6.08
C ASN A 42 12.14 -4.59 -6.51
N SER A 43 11.19 -5.26 -5.84
CA SER A 43 10.76 -6.61 -6.22
C SER A 43 10.02 -6.61 -7.56
N VAL A 44 9.20 -5.59 -7.80
CA VAL A 44 8.52 -5.36 -9.08
C VAL A 44 9.54 -5.07 -10.17
N ASP A 45 10.50 -4.18 -9.91
CA ASP A 45 11.54 -3.78 -10.85
C ASP A 45 12.46 -4.94 -11.24
N ALA A 46 12.82 -5.81 -10.30
CA ALA A 46 13.62 -7.00 -10.58
C ALA A 46 12.94 -7.93 -11.60
N LEU A 47 11.62 -8.10 -11.51
CA LEU A 47 10.87 -8.93 -12.46
C LEU A 47 10.56 -8.17 -13.76
N ALA A 48 10.31 -6.87 -13.67
CA ALA A 48 10.07 -6.01 -14.82
C ALA A 48 11.33 -5.81 -15.69
N ALA A 49 12.53 -5.95 -15.12
CA ALA A 49 13.80 -5.95 -15.85
C ALA A 49 14.16 -7.31 -16.48
N SER A 50 13.53 -8.42 -16.06
CA SER A 50 13.82 -9.76 -16.59
C SER A 50 13.28 -9.95 -18.01
N ASP A 51 14.07 -10.52 -18.91
CA ASP A 51 13.60 -10.92 -20.25
C ASP A 51 12.73 -12.19 -20.21
N TYR A 52 12.82 -12.97 -19.14
CA TYR A 52 12.15 -14.26 -18.97
C TYR A 52 10.83 -14.13 -18.18
N PRO A 53 9.81 -14.95 -18.50
CA PRO A 53 8.60 -15.02 -17.71
C PRO A 53 8.93 -15.54 -16.31
N GLY A 54 8.24 -15.00 -15.32
CA GLY A 54 8.48 -15.35 -13.92
C GLY A 54 7.39 -14.79 -13.02
N THR A 55 7.41 -15.23 -11.76
CA THR A 55 6.52 -14.74 -10.71
C THR A 55 7.36 -14.40 -9.50
N ALA A 56 7.06 -13.27 -8.86
CA ALA A 56 7.62 -12.88 -7.59
C ALA A 56 6.49 -12.48 -6.64
N THR A 57 6.63 -12.85 -5.38
CA THR A 57 5.69 -12.46 -4.32
C THR A 57 6.47 -11.69 -3.26
N HIS A 58 5.89 -10.60 -2.78
CA HIS A 58 6.47 -9.81 -1.70
C HIS A 58 5.41 -9.52 -0.63
N PRO A 59 5.68 -9.83 0.65
CA PRO A 59 4.77 -9.46 1.73
C PRO A 59 4.53 -7.95 1.79
N LEU A 60 3.30 -7.55 2.08
CA LEU A 60 2.91 -6.16 2.26
C LEU A 60 2.49 -5.93 3.72
N GLU A 61 3.24 -5.10 4.43
CA GLU A 61 2.83 -4.60 5.74
C GLU A 61 2.13 -3.24 5.59
N ALA A 62 0.96 -3.23 4.95
CA ALA A 62 0.18 -2.02 4.70
C ALA A 62 -1.32 -2.27 4.95
N SER A 63 -2.06 -1.26 5.39
CA SER A 63 -3.53 -1.31 5.48
C SER A 63 -4.20 -0.85 4.19
N SER A 64 -3.55 0.01 3.42
CA SER A 64 -4.01 0.39 2.08
C SER A 64 -2.86 0.45 1.08
N VAL A 65 -3.19 0.13 -0.16
CA VAL A 65 -2.28 0.15 -1.30
C VAL A 65 -2.90 0.98 -2.43
N ARG A 66 -2.05 1.69 -3.16
CA ARG A 66 -2.40 2.37 -4.40
C ARG A 66 -1.35 2.06 -5.45
N VAL A 67 -1.72 1.35 -6.50
CA VAL A 67 -0.80 1.01 -7.59
C VAL A 67 -1.23 1.76 -8.84
N THR A 68 -0.29 2.47 -9.44
CA THR A 68 -0.43 3.07 -10.78
C THR A 68 0.56 2.37 -11.72
N PRO A 69 0.48 2.58 -13.05
CA PRO A 69 1.45 1.97 -13.98
C PRO A 69 2.92 2.35 -13.73
N ARG A 70 3.21 3.38 -12.93
CA ARG A 70 4.57 3.88 -12.66
C ARG A 70 4.93 4.02 -11.18
N SER A 71 4.01 3.73 -10.25
CA SER A 71 4.29 3.90 -8.83
C SER A 71 3.45 2.99 -7.93
N LEU A 72 4.01 2.69 -6.77
CA LEU A 72 3.36 2.03 -5.66
C LEU A 72 3.27 2.99 -4.47
N GLY A 73 2.08 3.17 -3.92
CA GLY A 73 1.84 3.80 -2.63
C GLY A 73 1.42 2.76 -1.61
N LEU A 74 1.99 2.85 -0.41
CA LEU A 74 1.58 2.06 0.75
C LEU A 74 1.18 2.99 1.89
N ARG A 75 0.13 2.62 2.63
CA ARG A 75 -0.36 3.39 3.76
C ARG A 75 -0.67 2.45 4.93
N THR A 76 -0.27 2.88 6.12
CA THR A 76 -0.66 2.31 7.41
C THR A 76 -1.22 3.41 8.29
N ASP A 77 -1.61 3.07 9.52
CA ASP A 77 -1.96 4.06 10.55
C ASP A 77 -0.77 4.96 10.91
N ALA A 78 0.46 4.53 10.58
CA ALA A 78 1.69 5.30 10.76
C ALA A 78 1.93 6.40 9.72
N GLY A 79 1.18 6.38 8.61
CA GLY A 79 1.36 7.30 7.50
C GLY A 79 1.43 6.59 6.15
N ALA A 80 1.76 7.36 5.11
CA ALA A 80 1.85 6.88 3.74
C ALA A 80 3.24 7.09 3.17
N THR A 81 3.72 6.12 2.38
CA THR A 81 4.93 6.21 1.58
C THR A 81 4.62 5.90 0.12
N HIS A 82 5.51 6.33 -0.78
CA HIS A 82 5.40 6.04 -2.20
C HIS A 82 6.77 5.71 -2.80
N ALA A 83 6.77 4.81 -3.78
CA ALA A 83 7.93 4.48 -4.60
C ALA A 83 7.53 4.50 -6.07
N ARG A 84 8.46 4.94 -6.93
CA ARG A 84 8.30 4.85 -8.39
C ARG A 84 8.96 3.57 -8.87
N PHE A 85 8.35 2.92 -9.87
CA PHE A 85 8.99 1.82 -10.58
C PHE A 85 10.06 2.39 -11.52
N ALA A 86 11.23 1.75 -11.54
CA ALA A 86 12.28 2.04 -12.51
C ALA A 86 11.95 1.43 -13.88
N PHE A 87 11.24 0.29 -13.89
CA PHE A 87 10.84 -0.43 -15.09
C PHE A 87 9.32 -0.44 -15.22
N GLY A 88 8.83 -0.11 -16.42
CA GLY A 88 7.40 0.03 -16.63
C GLY A 88 7.02 0.33 -18.08
N PRO A 89 5.73 0.50 -18.35
CA PRO A 89 4.65 0.56 -17.36
C PRO A 89 4.16 -0.83 -16.92
N VAL A 90 3.94 -1.01 -15.62
CA VAL A 90 3.28 -2.22 -15.07
C VAL A 90 1.77 -2.16 -15.28
N THR A 91 1.10 -3.31 -15.19
CA THR A 91 -0.37 -3.42 -15.28
C THR A 91 -0.92 -3.82 -13.91
N PRO A 92 -1.50 -2.87 -13.15
CA PRO A 92 -2.19 -3.18 -11.89
C PRO A 92 -3.46 -3.99 -12.17
N VAL A 93 -3.68 -5.11 -11.50
CA VAL A 93 -4.81 -6.00 -11.78
C VAL A 93 -5.60 -6.32 -10.53
N ASP A 94 -6.92 -6.41 -10.70
CA ASP A 94 -7.81 -6.93 -9.67
C ASP A 94 -7.83 -8.45 -9.70
N ALA A 95 -7.94 -9.07 -8.52
CA ALA A 95 -7.94 -10.52 -8.38
C ALA A 95 -9.06 -11.19 -9.19
N ASP A 96 -10.22 -10.55 -9.26
CA ASP A 96 -11.41 -11.12 -9.92
C ASP A 96 -11.44 -10.84 -11.43
N SER A 97 -10.44 -10.14 -11.96
CA SER A 97 -10.30 -9.89 -13.39
C SER A 97 -9.67 -11.08 -14.13
N ARG A 98 -9.88 -11.14 -15.45
CA ARG A 98 -9.19 -12.11 -16.33
C ARG A 98 -7.66 -11.99 -16.23
N LEU A 99 -7.14 -10.76 -16.14
CA LEU A 99 -5.72 -10.54 -15.91
C LEU A 99 -5.28 -10.99 -14.51
N GLY A 100 -6.13 -10.88 -13.49
CA GLY A 100 -5.90 -11.41 -12.14
C GLY A 100 -5.83 -12.94 -12.10
N ALA A 101 -6.63 -13.64 -12.91
CA ALA A 101 -6.50 -15.10 -13.09
C ALA A 101 -5.13 -15.45 -13.71
N VAL A 102 -4.72 -14.71 -14.75
CA VAL A 102 -3.38 -14.87 -15.33
C VAL A 102 -2.29 -14.54 -14.31
N ALA A 103 -2.41 -13.50 -13.50
CA ALA A 103 -1.43 -13.17 -12.46
C ALA A 103 -1.26 -14.30 -11.43
N ARG A 104 -2.33 -15.06 -11.15
CA ARG A 104 -2.31 -16.18 -10.19
C ARG A 104 -1.84 -17.52 -10.76
N GLY A 105 -1.78 -17.68 -12.09
CA GLY A 105 -1.31 -18.94 -12.65
C GLY A 105 -1.91 -19.30 -14.00
N THR A 106 -3.14 -18.87 -14.29
CA THR A 106 -3.87 -19.28 -15.50
C THR A 106 -3.06 -18.97 -16.77
N PRO A 107 -2.89 -19.95 -17.68
CA PRO A 107 -2.24 -19.70 -18.96
C PRO A 107 -2.98 -18.61 -19.75
N PRO A 108 -2.29 -17.66 -20.40
CA PRO A 108 -2.94 -16.56 -21.10
C PRO A 108 -3.81 -17.05 -22.26
N SER A 109 -3.48 -18.18 -22.88
CA SER A 109 -4.29 -18.83 -23.93
C SER A 109 -5.63 -19.38 -23.46
N GLU A 110 -5.80 -19.60 -22.15
CA GLU A 110 -7.09 -20.02 -21.57
C GLU A 110 -7.95 -18.82 -21.18
N ALA A 111 -7.33 -17.68 -20.83
CA ALA A 111 -8.02 -16.48 -20.39
C ALA A 111 -8.35 -15.50 -21.53
N PHE A 112 -7.63 -15.58 -22.64
CA PHE A 112 -7.73 -14.67 -23.78
C PHE A 112 -7.69 -15.44 -25.10
N GLU A 113 -8.43 -14.93 -26.08
CA GLU A 113 -8.53 -15.52 -27.42
C GLU A 113 -7.25 -15.34 -28.27
N SER A 114 -6.47 -14.29 -27.97
CA SER A 114 -5.23 -13.99 -28.71
C SER A 114 -4.27 -13.12 -27.89
N PRO A 115 -2.96 -13.12 -28.23
CA PRO A 115 -1.99 -12.19 -27.65
C PRO A 115 -2.44 -10.73 -27.75
N ARG A 116 -3.05 -10.34 -28.87
CA ARG A 116 -3.56 -8.99 -29.08
C ARG A 116 -4.70 -8.62 -28.12
N ALA A 117 -5.56 -9.57 -27.76
CA ALA A 117 -6.62 -9.36 -26.77
C ALA A 117 -6.05 -9.16 -25.36
N LEU A 118 -5.00 -9.91 -25.00
CA LEU A 118 -4.26 -9.70 -23.76
C LEU A 118 -3.63 -8.30 -23.73
N ALA A 119 -2.94 -7.90 -24.80
CA ALA A 119 -2.31 -6.58 -24.91
C ALA A 119 -3.33 -5.44 -24.80
N ALA A 120 -4.46 -5.54 -25.50
CA ALA A 120 -5.51 -4.53 -25.47
C ALA A 120 -6.12 -4.39 -24.07
N MET A 121 -6.40 -5.52 -23.39
CA MET A 121 -6.91 -5.49 -22.01
C MET A 121 -5.88 -4.90 -21.04
N ALA A 122 -4.60 -5.25 -21.21
CA ALA A 122 -3.53 -4.70 -20.38
C ALA A 122 -3.36 -3.20 -20.58
N GLU A 123 -3.50 -2.68 -21.81
CA GLU A 123 -3.49 -1.25 -22.11
C GLU A 123 -4.65 -0.53 -21.42
N ALA A 124 -5.89 -0.97 -21.66
CA ALA A 124 -7.08 -0.37 -21.05
C ALA A 124 -6.98 -0.34 -19.52
N THR A 125 -6.51 -1.45 -18.92
CA THR A 125 -6.29 -1.53 -17.47
C THR A 125 -5.26 -0.50 -16.98
N ARG A 126 -4.21 -0.22 -17.76
CA ARG A 126 -3.19 0.78 -17.40
C ARG A 126 -3.73 2.20 -17.51
N GLU A 127 -4.53 2.47 -18.53
CA GLU A 127 -5.20 3.77 -18.70
C GLU A 127 -6.12 4.06 -17.50
N ASP A 128 -6.97 3.08 -17.13
CA ASP A 128 -7.87 3.19 -15.97
C ASP A 128 -7.09 3.35 -14.65
N ALA A 129 -5.95 2.67 -14.51
CA ALA A 129 -5.10 2.75 -13.32
C ALA A 129 -4.30 4.07 -13.21
N GLY A 130 -4.36 4.96 -14.20
CA GLY A 130 -3.79 6.30 -14.13
C GLY A 130 -4.36 7.13 -12.97
N ASP A 131 -5.66 6.95 -12.71
CA ASP A 131 -6.41 7.64 -11.65
C ASP A 131 -6.68 6.72 -10.44
N ALA A 132 -5.83 5.70 -10.24
CA ALA A 132 -6.01 4.73 -9.18
C ALA A 132 -6.17 5.37 -7.80
N THR A 133 -7.14 4.88 -7.02
CA THR A 133 -7.42 5.32 -5.65
C THR A 133 -6.83 4.35 -4.64
N TRP A 134 -6.79 4.75 -3.37
CA TRP A 134 -6.36 3.87 -2.28
C TRP A 134 -7.39 2.75 -2.08
N ARG A 135 -6.91 1.51 -2.01
CA ARG A 135 -7.72 0.31 -1.76
C ARG A 135 -7.16 -0.45 -0.58
N SER A 136 -7.97 -1.27 0.08
CA SER A 136 -7.47 -2.16 1.13
C SER A 136 -6.36 -3.04 0.57
N ALA A 137 -5.23 -3.10 1.26
CA ALA A 137 -4.11 -3.93 0.84
C ALA A 137 -4.38 -5.39 1.18
N ARG A 138 -3.91 -6.30 0.32
CA ARG A 138 -3.68 -7.69 0.70
C ARG A 138 -2.41 -7.83 1.53
N ASP A 139 -2.23 -9.01 2.10
CA ASP A 139 -1.02 -9.39 2.85
C ASP A 139 0.23 -9.50 1.96
N GLU A 140 0.06 -9.56 0.63
CA GLU A 140 1.16 -9.69 -0.33
C GLU A 140 0.84 -9.04 -1.68
N ILE A 141 1.90 -8.63 -2.38
CA ILE A 141 1.88 -8.24 -3.79
C ILE A 141 2.43 -9.40 -4.62
N VAL A 142 1.68 -9.79 -5.65
CA VAL A 142 2.10 -10.81 -6.61
C VAL A 142 2.41 -10.11 -7.93
N VAL A 143 3.65 -10.24 -8.38
CA VAL A 143 4.12 -9.72 -9.65
C VAL A 143 4.31 -10.90 -10.60
N ARG A 144 3.71 -10.85 -11.78
CA ARG A 144 3.90 -11.88 -12.81
C ARG A 144 4.26 -11.26 -14.14
N ARG A 145 5.39 -11.67 -14.69
CA ARG A 145 5.75 -11.36 -16.08
C ARG A 145 5.23 -12.45 -17.01
N VAL A 146 4.41 -12.04 -17.96
CA VAL A 146 3.78 -12.92 -18.95
C VAL A 146 4.37 -12.59 -20.32
N ASN A 147 4.89 -13.63 -20.98
CA ASN A 147 5.32 -13.57 -22.37
C ASN A 147 4.40 -14.51 -23.17
N TRP A 148 3.65 -13.97 -24.13
CA TRP A 148 2.79 -14.77 -24.99
C TRP A 148 2.79 -14.21 -26.41
N GLY A 149 3.35 -14.98 -27.35
CA GLY A 149 3.64 -14.45 -28.68
C GLY A 149 4.67 -13.33 -28.60
N ASP A 150 4.36 -12.20 -29.22
CA ASP A 150 5.11 -10.94 -29.19
C ASP A 150 4.72 -10.02 -28.03
N VAL A 151 3.78 -10.45 -27.18
CA VAL A 151 3.23 -9.63 -26.10
C VAL A 151 3.91 -9.95 -24.78
N HIS A 152 4.45 -8.89 -24.16
CA HIS A 152 5.12 -8.91 -22.87
C HIS A 152 4.39 -8.00 -21.89
N VAL A 153 3.88 -8.54 -20.79
CA VAL A 153 3.12 -7.77 -19.79
C VAL A 153 3.63 -8.10 -18.38
N THR A 154 3.81 -7.09 -17.54
CA THR A 154 4.09 -7.25 -16.11
C THR A 154 2.82 -6.96 -15.33
N LEU A 155 2.19 -8.00 -14.81
CA LEU A 155 0.97 -7.94 -14.02
C LEU A 155 1.32 -7.76 -12.54
N VAL A 156 0.61 -6.86 -11.87
CA VAL A 156 0.80 -6.56 -10.44
C VAL A 156 -0.54 -6.72 -9.73
N LEU A 157 -0.65 -7.77 -8.93
CA LEU A 157 -1.83 -8.09 -8.14
C LEU A 157 -1.60 -7.64 -6.69
N THR A 158 -2.52 -6.84 -6.15
CA THR A 158 -2.47 -6.27 -4.79
C THR A 158 -3.80 -6.36 -4.07
#